data_AF-A0A0B3A7V4-F1
#
_entry.id   AF-A0A0B3A7V4-F1
#
_cell.length_a   1.000
_cell.length_b   1.000
_cell.length_c   1.000
_cell.angle_alpha   90.00
_cell.angle_beta   90.00
_cell.angle_gamma   90.00
#
_symmetry.space_group_name_H-M   'P 1'
#
loop_
_entity.id
_entity.type
_entity.pdbx_description
1 polymer ?
#
loop_
_entity_poly.entity_id
_entity_poly.type
_entity_poly.pdbx_seq_one_letter_code
_entity_poly.pdbx_strand_id
1 'polypeptide(L)'
;MGLVNFILRRRDAYSLRKEYDRLREHTDKIHKIDQRLEILRMLDQVEPSIISLEEHHMSNYEKKKIFSYVSAQLRKAKFMINETKKSKRQDAERHSPDEFKNFKDEEHRSLH
;
A
#
# COMPACT_ATOMS: atom_id res chain seq x y z
N MET A 1 35.32 -15.06 2.09
CA MET A 1 34.32 -14.14 2.71
C MET A 1 33.67 -13.14 1.71
N GLY A 2 33.72 -13.34 0.38
CA GLY A 2 33.22 -12.36 -0.61
C GLY A 2 31.84 -12.64 -1.21
N LEU A 3 31.60 -13.88 -1.65
CA LEU A 3 30.38 -14.27 -2.38
C LEU A 3 29.11 -14.33 -1.51
N VAL A 4 29.21 -14.90 -0.30
CA VAL A 4 28.06 -15.06 0.61
C VAL A 4 27.52 -13.70 1.06
N ASN A 5 28.41 -12.74 1.38
CA ASN A 5 28.02 -11.38 1.73
C ASN A 5 27.40 -10.61 0.56
N PHE A 6 27.84 -10.87 -0.67
CA PHE A 6 27.25 -10.28 -1.87
C PHE A 6 25.84 -10.83 -2.13
N ILE A 7 25.65 -12.15 -2.00
CA ILE A 7 24.34 -12.81 -2.19
C ILE A 7 23.34 -12.39 -1.10
N LEU A 8 23.76 -12.33 0.17
CA LEU A 8 22.89 -11.91 1.28
C LEU A 8 22.50 -10.43 1.19
N ARG A 9 23.42 -9.53 0.82
CA ARG A 9 23.09 -8.11 0.55
C ARG A 9 22.03 -7.96 -0.52
N ARG A 10 22.20 -8.67 -1.64
CA ARG A 10 21.22 -8.68 -2.71
C ARG A 10 19.88 -9.19 -2.24
N ARG A 11 19.85 -10.21 -1.37
CA ARG A 11 18.59 -10.77 -0.85
C ARG A 11 17.77 -9.77 -0.03
N ASP A 12 18.40 -9.00 0.85
CA ASP A 12 17.70 -8.04 1.69
C ASP A 12 17.19 -6.83 0.89
N ALA A 13 18.03 -6.28 0.01
CA ALA A 13 17.65 -5.20 -0.89
C ALA A 13 16.53 -5.64 -1.86
N TYR A 14 16.64 -6.85 -2.41
CA TYR A 14 15.63 -7.44 -3.29
C TYR A 14 14.29 -7.67 -2.58
N SER A 15 14.31 -8.00 -1.29
CA SER A 15 13.08 -8.14 -0.50
C SER A 15 12.35 -6.79 -0.37
N LEU A 16 13.09 -5.71 -0.12
CA LEU A 16 12.53 -4.34 -0.08
C LEU A 16 12.02 -3.90 -1.46
N ARG A 17 12.77 -4.17 -2.53
CA ARG A 17 12.36 -3.88 -3.91
C ARG A 17 11.04 -4.57 -4.28
N LYS A 18 10.95 -5.86 -3.97
CA LYS A 18 9.72 -6.63 -4.22
C LYS A 18 8.52 -6.11 -3.42
N GLU A 19 8.73 -5.66 -2.19
CA GLU A 19 7.66 -5.04 -1.39
C GLU A 19 7.25 -3.67 -1.96
N TYR A 20 8.22 -2.85 -2.35
CA TYR A 20 8.00 -1.58 -3.03
C TYR A 20 7.15 -1.75 -4.31
N ASP A 21 7.54 -2.65 -5.21
CA ASP A 21 6.83 -2.88 -6.47
C ASP A 21 5.37 -3.32 -6.23
N ARG A 22 5.16 -4.21 -5.25
CA ARG A 22 3.81 -4.64 -4.85
C ARG A 22 2.97 -3.49 -4.31
N LEU A 23 3.55 -2.63 -3.46
CA LEU A 23 2.84 -1.49 -2.90
C LEU A 23 2.50 -0.48 -4.00
N ARG A 24 3.39 -0.26 -4.97
CA ARG A 24 3.13 0.60 -6.12
C ARG A 24 1.97 0.07 -6.96
N GLU A 25 1.98 -1.21 -7.31
CA GLU A 25 0.90 -1.86 -8.06
C GLU A 25 -0.46 -1.80 -7.31
N HIS A 26 -0.44 -1.96 -5.99
CA HIS A 26 -1.65 -1.80 -5.16
C HIS A 26 -2.13 -0.35 -5.09
N THR A 27 -1.21 0.61 -5.11
CA THR A 27 -1.52 2.04 -5.04
C THR A 27 -2.19 2.52 -6.32
N ASP A 28 -1.80 1.99 -7.48
CA ASP A 28 -2.44 2.31 -8.76
C ASP A 28 -3.93 1.91 -8.82
N LYS A 29 -4.35 0.95 -7.98
CA LYS A 29 -5.75 0.50 -7.87
C LYS A 29 -6.60 1.39 -6.93
N ILE A 30 -6.01 2.42 -6.32
CA ILE A 30 -6.73 3.37 -5.44
C ILE A 30 -7.42 4.45 -6.29
N HIS A 31 -8.74 4.57 -6.14
CA HIS A 31 -9.53 5.58 -6.86
C HIS A 31 -9.45 6.98 -6.24
N LYS A 32 -9.22 7.08 -4.92
CA LYS A 32 -9.12 8.37 -4.24
C LYS A 32 -7.77 9.03 -4.59
N ILE A 33 -7.81 10.02 -5.46
CA ILE A 33 -6.64 10.64 -6.08
C ILE A 33 -5.66 11.20 -5.04
N ASP A 34 -6.15 11.93 -4.03
CA ASP A 34 -5.28 12.55 -3.03
C ASP A 34 -4.47 11.52 -2.22
N GLN A 35 -5.14 10.44 -1.78
CA GLN A 35 -4.47 9.34 -1.06
C GLN A 35 -3.51 8.58 -1.96
N ARG A 36 -3.90 8.33 -3.22
CA ARG A 36 -3.00 7.70 -4.21
C ARG A 36 -1.75 8.54 -4.40
N LEU A 37 -1.88 9.84 -4.62
CA LEU A 37 -0.75 10.76 -4.81
C LEU A 37 0.15 10.83 -3.58
N GLU A 38 -0.42 10.86 -2.38
CA GLU A 38 0.35 10.87 -1.14
C GLU A 38 1.21 9.60 -1.00
N ILE A 39 0.60 8.42 -1.26
CA ILE A 39 1.30 7.14 -1.19
C ILE A 39 2.38 7.05 -2.28
N LEU A 40 2.08 7.48 -3.51
CA LEU A 40 3.07 7.50 -4.61
C LEU A 40 4.26 8.39 -4.28
N ARG A 41 4.03 9.60 -3.75
CA ARG A 41 5.11 10.50 -3.31
C ARG A 41 6.00 9.86 -2.24
N MET A 42 5.40 9.16 -1.28
CA MET A 42 6.18 8.42 -0.28
C MET A 42 7.02 7.29 -0.90
N LEU A 43 6.46 6.57 -1.87
CA LEU A 43 7.16 5.52 -2.60
C LEU A 43 8.32 6.11 -3.43
N ASP A 44 8.10 7.18 -4.18
CA ASP A 44 9.14 7.86 -4.97
C ASP A 44 10.31 8.34 -4.09
N GLN A 45 10.05 8.76 -2.84
CA GLN A 45 11.09 9.19 -1.90
C GLN A 45 12.01 8.05 -1.44
N VAL A 46 11.52 6.80 -1.41
CA VAL A 46 12.31 5.64 -0.93
C VAL A 46 13.03 4.90 -2.03
N GLU A 47 12.63 5.06 -3.29
CA GLU A 47 13.24 4.40 -4.45
C GLU A 47 14.77 4.63 -4.55
N PRO A 48 15.29 5.86 -4.41
CA PRO A 48 16.74 6.08 -4.45
C PRO A 48 17.50 5.37 -3.32
N SER A 49 16.85 5.21 -2.16
CA SER A 49 17.42 4.49 -1.02
C SER A 49 17.49 2.99 -1.25
N ILE A 50 16.51 2.41 -1.96
CA ILE A 50 16.53 1.00 -2.37
C ILE A 50 17.63 0.77 -3.41
N ILE A 51 17.74 1.64 -4.42
CA ILE A 51 18.81 1.58 -5.43
C ILE A 51 20.19 1.67 -4.76
N SER A 52 20.36 2.59 -3.80
CA SER A 52 21.61 2.71 -3.04
C SER A 52 21.96 1.42 -2.27
N LEU A 53 20.97 0.70 -1.75
CA LEU A 53 21.20 -0.61 -1.10
C LEU A 53 21.58 -1.72 -2.08
N GLU A 54 21.11 -1.64 -3.33
CA GLU A 54 21.38 -2.63 -4.39
C GLU A 54 22.75 -2.43 -5.03
N GLU A 55 23.15 -1.19 -5.29
CA GLU A 55 24.29 -0.85 -6.14
C GLU A 55 25.53 -0.41 -5.35
N HIS A 56 25.37 0.24 -4.20
CA HIS A 56 26.50 0.86 -3.50
C HIS A 56 27.11 -0.04 -2.42
N HIS A 57 28.44 -0.04 -2.38
CA HIS A 57 29.19 -0.62 -1.26
C HIS A 57 29.20 0.34 -0.07
N MET A 58 28.28 0.12 0.87
CA MET A 58 28.17 0.90 2.11
C MET A 58 28.62 0.10 3.33
N SER A 59 28.96 0.78 4.43
CA SER A 59 29.23 0.14 5.72
C SER A 59 27.99 -0.60 6.24
N ASN A 60 28.18 -1.59 7.12
CA ASN A 60 27.06 -2.32 7.71
C ASN A 60 26.13 -1.39 8.53
N TYR A 61 26.68 -0.33 9.13
CA TYR A 61 25.90 0.66 9.88
C TYR A 61 24.99 1.46 8.96
N GLU A 62 25.53 1.99 7.86
CA GLU A 62 24.76 2.74 6.86
C GLU A 62 23.67 1.88 6.24
N LYS A 63 23.99 0.62 5.91
CA LYS A 63 22.98 -0.32 5.40
C LYS A 63 21.83 -0.51 6.36
N LYS A 64 22.10 -0.75 7.65
CA LYS A 64 21.04 -0.91 8.66
C LYS A 64 20.19 0.35 8.81
N LYS A 65 20.80 1.53 8.73
CA LYS A 65 20.11 2.81 8.80
C LYS A 65 19.14 2.99 7.62
N ILE A 66 19.63 2.79 6.40
CA ILE A 66 18.82 2.92 5.18
C ILE A 66 17.73 1.84 5.15
N PHE A 67 18.07 0.60 5.47
CA PHE A 67 17.10 -0.51 5.53
C PHE A 67 15.96 -0.21 6.51
N SER A 68 16.29 0.28 7.71
CA SER A 68 15.28 0.64 8.73
C SER A 68 14.38 1.78 8.25
N TYR A 69 14.95 2.79 7.61
CA TYR A 69 14.21 3.91 7.03
C TYR A 69 13.24 3.43 5.94
N VAL A 70 13.73 2.70 4.94
CA VAL A 70 12.90 2.17 3.85
C VAL A 70 11.80 1.27 4.41
N SER A 71 12.14 0.34 5.31
CA SER A 71 11.16 -0.58 5.92
C SER A 71 10.07 0.14 6.71
N ALA A 72 10.38 1.28 7.36
CA ALA A 72 9.39 2.07 8.07
C ALA A 72 8.43 2.77 7.10
N GLN A 73 8.95 3.35 6.02
CA GLN A 73 8.16 4.02 4.99
C GLN A 73 7.25 3.04 4.23
N LEU A 74 7.76 1.87 3.83
CA LEU A 74 6.96 0.83 3.17
C LEU A 74 5.83 0.33 4.09
N ARG A 75 6.10 0.15 5.40
CA ARG A 75 5.06 -0.19 6.38
C ARG A 75 3.99 0.90 6.50
N LYS A 76 4.39 2.17 6.50
CA LYS A 76 3.45 3.31 6.53
C LYS A 76 2.60 3.35 5.26
N ALA A 77 3.20 3.21 4.08
CA ALA A 77 2.48 3.14 2.81
C ALA A 77 1.46 1.98 2.81
N LYS A 78 1.88 0.79 3.26
CA LYS A 78 1.00 -0.38 3.40
C LYS A 78 -0.18 -0.12 4.33
N PHE A 79 0.05 0.56 5.46
CA PHE A 79 -1.01 0.94 6.37
C PHE A 79 -2.04 1.86 5.69
N MET A 80 -1.57 2.90 4.99
CA MET A 80 -2.45 3.85 4.27
C MET A 80 -3.28 3.16 3.17
N ILE A 81 -2.67 2.24 2.41
CA ILE A 81 -3.38 1.42 1.42
C ILE A 81 -4.49 0.59 2.09
N ASN A 82 -4.21 0.00 3.25
CA ASN A 82 -5.17 -0.83 3.97
C ASN A 82 -6.32 -0.01 4.57
N GLU A 83 -6.07 1.17 5.11
CA GLU A 83 -7.12 2.08 5.59
C GLU A 83 -8.06 2.49 4.44
N THR A 84 -7.52 2.71 3.25
CA THR A 84 -8.32 2.98 2.04
C THR A 84 -9.24 1.82 1.68
N LYS A 85 -8.79 0.56 1.85
CA LYS A 85 -9.61 -0.64 1.62
C LYS A 85 -10.72 -0.81 2.67
N LYS A 86 -10.47 -0.44 3.93
CA LYS A 86 -11.47 -0.52 5.00
C LYS A 86 -12.58 0.51 4.80
N SER A 87 -12.25 1.74 4.41
CA SER A 87 -13.25 2.77 4.08
C SER A 87 -14.23 2.26 3.02
N LYS A 88 -13.72 1.66 1.93
CA LYS A 88 -14.57 1.06 0.88
C LYS A 88 -15.53 -0.02 1.40
N ARG A 89 -15.12 -0.84 2.38
CA ARG A 89 -15.98 -1.89 2.95
C ARG A 89 -17.11 -1.30 3.80
N GLN A 90 -16.81 -0.29 4.61
CA GLN A 90 -17.83 0.38 5.42
C GLN A 90 -18.85 1.13 4.54
N ASP A 91 -18.41 1.75 3.46
CA ASP A 91 -19.32 2.40 2.50
C ASP A 91 -20.20 1.38 1.77
N ALA A 92 -19.65 0.21 1.41
CA ALA A 92 -20.42 -0.87 0.79
C ALA A 92 -21.45 -1.52 1.75
N GLU A 93 -21.11 -1.68 3.03
CA GLU A 93 -22.02 -2.20 4.06
C GLU A 93 -23.15 -1.20 4.39
N ARG A 94 -22.87 0.11 4.36
CA ARG A 94 -23.88 1.17 4.55
C ARG A 94 -24.87 1.28 3.38
N HIS A 95 -24.51 0.79 2.20
CA HIS A 95 -25.37 0.78 1.02
C HIS A 95 -25.93 -0.62 0.70
N SER A 96 -25.96 -1.53 1.69
CA SER A 96 -26.62 -2.82 1.53
C SER A 96 -28.12 -2.62 1.19
N PRO A 97 -28.71 -3.35 0.23
CA PRO A 97 -29.98 -3.00 -0.42
C PRO A 97 -31.25 -3.28 0.41
N ASP A 98 -31.14 -3.36 1.74
CA ASP A 98 -32.28 -3.76 2.57
C ASP A 98 -33.27 -2.60 2.86
N GLU A 99 -32.98 -1.37 2.41
CA GLU A 99 -33.89 -0.23 2.51
C GLU A 99 -34.81 -0.02 1.28
N PHE A 100 -34.83 -0.94 0.30
CA PHE A 100 -35.75 -0.88 -0.85
C PHE A 100 -36.94 -1.86 -0.78
N LYS A 101 -37.34 -2.27 0.43
CA LYS A 101 -38.63 -2.93 0.68
C LYS A 101 -39.48 -2.09 1.61
N ASN A 102 -40.02 -0.97 1.12
CA ASN A 102 -41.21 -0.30 1.71
C ASN A 102 -41.80 0.78 0.77
N PHE A 103 -41.80 0.55 -0.55
CA PHE A 103 -42.43 1.46 -1.51
C PHE A 103 -43.33 0.75 -2.55
N LYS A 104 -43.76 -0.48 -2.27
CA LYS A 104 -44.72 -1.19 -3.13
C LYS A 104 -46.02 -1.64 -2.46
N ASP A 105 -46.14 -1.51 -1.15
CA ASP A 105 -47.34 -1.95 -0.43
C ASP A 105 -48.31 -0.81 -0.07
N GLU A 106 -47.93 0.47 -0.27
CA GLU A 106 -48.83 1.61 -0.01
C GLU A 106 -49.66 2.07 -1.23
N GLU A 107 -49.26 1.78 -2.48
CA GLU A 107 -50.08 2.17 -3.65
C GLU A 107 -51.27 1.24 -3.91
N HIS A 108 -51.31 0.03 -3.32
CA HIS A 108 -52.39 -0.93 -3.54
C HIS A 108 -53.52 -0.91 -2.49
N ARG A 109 -53.42 -0.07 -1.45
CA ARG A 109 -54.49 0.09 -0.43
C ARG A 109 -55.37 1.33 -0.61
N SER A 110 -55.10 2.18 -1.60
CA SER A 110 -55.90 3.38 -1.88
C SER A 110 -56.89 3.22 -3.04
N LEU A 111 -56.97 2.03 -3.64
CA LEU A 111 -57.88 1.74 -4.76
C LEU A 111 -58.68 0.45 -4.54
N HIS A 112 -59.34 0.34 -3.38
CA HIS A 112 -60.55 -0.48 -3.27
C HIS A 112 -61.47 -0.07 -2.13
#